data_AF-A0A350PL23-F1
#
_entry.id   AF-A0A350PL23-F1
#
_cell.length_a   1.000
_cell.length_b   1.000
_cell.length_c   1.000
_cell.angle_alpha   90.00
_cell.angle_beta   90.00
_cell.angle_gamma   90.00
#
_symmetry.space_group_name_H-M   'P 1'
#
loop_
_entity.id
_entity.type
_entity.pdbx_description
1 polymer ?
#
loop_
_entity_poly.entity_id
_entity_poly.type
_entity_poly.pdbx_seq_one_letter_code
_entity_poly.pdbx_strand_id
1 'polypeptide(L)'
;MKLVFDLDNVICTPPKGIHFGIPDYIKHAKPIEDVAEFMSWAYETHEIIIWANRPNDLAVKLATEEWLKLHSIKYHRLLLDKPNNPVYVDETPSHA
;
A
#
# COMPACT_ATOMS: atom_id res chain seq x y z
N MET A 1 16.04 -0.77 -8.74
CA MET A 1 15.73 -1.63 -7.57
C MET A 1 14.22 -1.62 -7.33
N LYS A 2 13.70 -2.56 -6.53
CA LYS A 2 12.27 -2.59 -6.16
C LYS A 2 12.10 -2.02 -4.75
N LEU A 3 11.33 -0.95 -4.62
CA LEU A 3 11.00 -0.33 -3.35
C LEU A 3 9.61 -0.79 -2.92
N VAL A 4 9.51 -1.38 -1.73
CA VAL A 4 8.25 -1.86 -1.17
C VAL A 4 7.82 -0.89 -0.06
N PHE A 5 6.71 -0.20 -0.29
CA PHE A 5 6.12 0.72 0.67
C PHE A 5 4.93 0.06 1.37
N ASP A 6 4.82 0.29 2.68
CA ASP A 6 3.52 0.14 3.33
C ASP A 6 2.59 1.29 2.93
N LEU A 7 1.30 1.15 3.20
CA LEU A 7 0.31 2.17 2.90
C LEU A 7 -0.03 2.98 4.16
N ASP A 8 -0.55 2.32 5.18
CA ASP A 8 -1.03 2.96 6.40
C ASP A 8 0.16 3.32 7.33
N ASN A 9 0.20 4.56 7.81
CA ASN A 9 1.32 5.21 8.53
C ASN A 9 2.59 5.48 7.72
N VAL A 10 2.62 5.16 6.42
CA VAL A 10 3.77 5.44 5.54
C VAL A 10 3.37 6.42 4.44
N ILE A 11 2.31 6.10 3.69
CA ILE A 11 1.79 6.93 2.60
C ILE A 11 0.59 7.75 3.06
N CYS A 12 -0.24 7.19 3.93
CA CYS A 12 -1.39 7.89 4.50
C CYS A 12 -1.54 7.63 6.00
N THR A 13 -2.20 8.54 6.70
CA THR A 13 -2.66 8.28 8.08
C THR A 13 -3.56 7.05 8.09
N PRO A 14 -3.52 6.23 9.15
CA PRO A 14 -4.37 5.06 9.24
C PRO A 14 -5.84 5.52 9.21
N PRO A 15 -6.72 4.77 8.55
CA PRO A 15 -8.13 5.11 8.51
C PRO A 15 -8.70 5.14 9.93
N LYS A 16 -9.38 6.24 10.28
CA LYS A 16 -10.01 6.40 11.59
C LYS A 16 -11.45 5.88 11.55
N GLY A 17 -11.76 4.86 12.35
CA GLY A 17 -13.11 4.28 12.50
C GLY A 17 -13.07 2.76 12.70
N ILE A 18 -14.10 2.18 13.32
CA ILE A 18 -14.25 0.71 13.40
C ILE A 18 -15.21 0.25 12.28
N HIS A 19 -14.85 -0.84 11.58
CA HIS A 19 -15.72 -1.92 11.04
C HIS A 19 -15.55 -2.33 9.57
N PHE A 20 -15.46 -3.66 9.42
CA PHE A 20 -16.00 -4.53 8.36
C PHE A 20 -16.53 -3.86 7.09
N GLY A 21 -15.68 -3.73 6.07
CA GLY A 21 -16.10 -3.72 4.67
C GLY A 21 -16.64 -2.41 4.09
N ILE A 22 -16.40 -1.25 4.69
CA ILE A 22 -16.96 0.03 4.20
C ILE A 22 -15.90 0.94 3.56
N PRO A 23 -15.84 1.09 2.22
CA PRO A 23 -14.90 1.98 1.51
C PRO A 23 -14.75 3.42 2.04
N ASP A 24 -15.78 3.96 2.69
CA ASP A 24 -15.80 5.34 3.17
C ASP A 24 -14.72 5.65 4.22
N TYR A 25 -14.20 4.66 4.95
CA TYR A 25 -13.09 4.90 5.88
C TYR A 25 -11.79 5.32 5.17
N ILE A 26 -11.58 4.84 3.94
CA ILE A 26 -10.36 5.12 3.16
C ILE A 26 -10.36 6.58 2.71
N LYS A 27 -11.54 7.14 2.40
CA LYS A 27 -11.70 8.52 1.95
C LYS A 27 -11.25 9.54 3.00
N HIS A 28 -11.25 9.17 4.28
CA HIS A 28 -10.83 10.03 5.38
C HIS A 28 -9.33 9.91 5.73
N ALA A 29 -8.62 8.96 5.12
CA ALA A 29 -7.17 8.88 5.27
C ALA A 29 -6.53 10.12 4.63
N LYS A 30 -5.63 10.78 5.37
CA LYS A 30 -4.89 11.94 4.90
C LYS A 30 -3.52 11.48 4.37
N PRO A 31 -3.02 12.04 3.27
CA PRO A 31 -1.67 11.74 2.82
C PRO A 31 -0.66 12.20 3.88
N ILE A 32 0.42 11.44 4.05
CA ILE A 32 1.59 11.89 4.80
C ILE A 32 2.31 12.96 3.96
N GLU A 33 2.79 14.01 4.63
CA GLU A 33 3.48 15.13 3.99
C GLU A 33 4.70 14.64 3.19
N ASP A 34 4.96 15.31 2.06
CA ASP A 34 6.06 15.04 1.11
C ASP A 34 6.11 13.65 0.46
N VAL A 35 5.27 12.69 0.86
CA VAL A 35 5.36 11.31 0.36
C VAL A 35 5.08 11.21 -1.14
N ALA A 36 4.15 12.03 -1.64
CA ALA A 36 3.79 12.06 -3.06
C ALA A 36 4.94 12.56 -3.94
N GLU A 37 5.68 13.57 -3.45
CA GLU A 37 6.86 14.11 -4.12
C GLU A 37 7.99 13.10 -4.11
N PHE A 38 8.29 12.52 -2.94
CA PHE A 38 9.32 11.50 -2.80
C PHE A 38 9.06 10.28 -3.68
N MET A 39 7.83 9.75 -3.66
CA MET A 39 7.45 8.61 -4.51
C MET A 39 7.50 8.99 -6.00
N SER A 40 7.16 10.22 -6.36
CA SER A 40 7.29 10.68 -7.75
C SER A 40 8.74 10.72 -8.21
N TRP A 41 9.67 11.19 -7.38
CA TRP A 41 11.10 11.16 -7.68
C TRP A 41 11.64 9.72 -7.77
N ALA A 42 11.25 8.87 -6.83
CA ALA A 42 11.66 7.46 -6.82
C ALA A 42 11.14 6.69 -8.04
N TYR A 43 9.95 7.02 -8.54
CA TYR A 43 9.30 6.35 -9.67
C TYR A 43 10.13 6.42 -10.96
N GLU A 44 10.92 7.47 -11.15
CA GLU A 44 11.73 7.67 -12.36
C GLU A 44 12.88 6.65 -12.51
N THR A 45 13.31 6.03 -11.42
CA THR A 45 14.51 5.16 -11.38
C THR A 45 14.28 3.82 -10.68
N HIS A 46 13.16 3.67 -9.98
CA HIS A 46 12.85 2.50 -9.18
C HIS A 46 11.45 1.96 -9.49
N GLU A 47 11.31 0.65 -9.41
CA GLU A 47 10.00 0.03 -9.40
C GLU A 47 9.39 0.19 -8.00
N ILE A 48 8.21 0.80 -7.93
CA ILE A 48 7.49 1.08 -6.68
C ILE A 48 6.36 0.07 -6.51
N ILE A 49 6.41 -0.70 -5.43
CA ILE A 49 5.38 -1.65 -5.02
C ILE A 49 4.79 -1.14 -3.71
N ILE A 50 3.48 -0.93 -3.67
CA ILE A 50 2.74 -0.70 -2.43
C ILE A 50 2.24 -2.06 -1.97
N TRP A 51 2.61 -2.51 -0.77
CA TRP A 51 2.10 -3.74 -0.17
C TRP A 51 1.46 -3.44 1.18
N ALA A 52 0.13 -3.34 1.17
CA ALA A 52 -0.66 -2.90 2.32
C ALA A 52 -1.23 -4.08 3.12
N ASN A 53 -1.38 -3.90 4.43
CA ASN A 53 -2.09 -4.83 5.32
C ASN A 53 -3.63 -4.77 5.17
N ARG A 54 -4.16 -3.91 4.30
CA ARG A 54 -5.60 -3.83 4.02
C ARG A 54 -6.11 -5.14 3.41
N PRO A 55 -7.33 -5.58 3.72
CA PRO A 55 -7.87 -6.84 3.21
C PRO A 55 -7.98 -6.79 1.68
N ASN A 56 -7.72 -7.91 1.02
CA ASN A 56 -7.86 -8.07 -0.42
C ASN A 56 -9.33 -8.30 -0.84
N ASP A 57 -10.17 -7.31 -0.51
CA ASP A 57 -11.55 -7.22 -0.98
C ASP A 57 -11.65 -6.25 -2.18
N LEU A 58 -12.56 -6.51 -3.11
CA LEU A 58 -12.72 -5.70 -4.32
C LEU A 58 -13.02 -4.23 -3.99
N ALA A 59 -13.90 -3.97 -3.03
CA ALA A 59 -14.30 -2.62 -2.67
C ALA A 59 -13.14 -1.85 -2.02
N VAL A 60 -12.34 -2.54 -1.19
CA VAL A 60 -11.14 -1.99 -0.55
C VAL A 60 -10.05 -1.69 -1.57
N LYS A 61 -9.86 -2.58 -2.55
CA LYS A 61 -8.91 -2.36 -3.65
C LYS A 61 -9.28 -1.12 -4.46
N LEU A 62 -10.51 -1.04 -4.96
CA LEU A 62 -10.97 0.08 -5.78
C LEU A 62 -10.87 1.41 -5.03
N ALA A 63 -11.33 1.45 -3.78
CA ALA A 63 -11.24 2.65 -2.96
C ALA A 63 -9.79 3.07 -2.66
N THR A 64 -8.88 2.10 -2.50
CA THR A 64 -7.45 2.38 -2.33
C THR A 64 -6.83 2.93 -3.62
N GLU A 65 -7.12 2.34 -4.78
CA GLU A 65 -6.64 2.82 -6.08
C GLU A 65 -7.18 4.23 -6.40
N GLU A 66 -8.47 4.48 -6.13
CA GLU A 66 -9.08 5.80 -6.27
C GLU A 66 -8.41 6.84 -5.37
N TRP A 67 -8.14 6.48 -4.11
CA TRP A 67 -7.45 7.35 -3.17
C TRP A 67 -6.01 7.67 -3.64
N LEU A 68 -5.25 6.66 -4.06
CA LEU A 68 -3.89 6.84 -4.58
C LEU A 68 -3.88 7.75 -5.81
N LYS A 69 -4.85 7.57 -6.71
CA LYS A 69 -5.03 8.43 -7.88
C LYS A 69 -5.40 9.87 -7.50
N LEU A 70 -6.33 10.06 -6.57
CA LEU A 70 -6.73 11.38 -6.08
C LEU A 70 -5.55 12.17 -5.52
N HIS A 71 -4.65 11.50 -4.80
CA HIS A 71 -3.47 12.10 -4.19
C HIS A 71 -2.22 12.05 -5.07
N SER A 72 -2.36 11.67 -6.35
CA SER A 72 -1.25 11.62 -7.32
C SER A 72 -0.04 10.77 -6.85
N ILE A 73 -0.32 9.70 -6.11
CA ILE A 73 0.71 8.75 -5.69
C ILE A 73 1.07 7.87 -6.88
N LYS A 74 2.33 7.97 -7.34
CA LYS A 74 2.84 7.13 -8.43
C LYS A 74 3.34 5.78 -7.88
N TYR A 75 2.87 4.68 -8.46
CA TYR A 75 3.29 3.33 -8.11
C TYR A 75 3.16 2.40 -9.32
N HIS A 76 3.90 1.28 -9.31
CA HIS A 76 3.84 0.28 -10.38
C HIS A 76 2.92 -0.89 -10.03
N ARG A 77 2.87 -1.29 -8.75
CA ARG A 77 2.02 -2.39 -8.27
C ARG A 77 1.39 -2.07 -6.93
N LEU A 78 0.14 -2.49 -6.75
CA LEU A 78 -0.57 -2.52 -5.47
C LEU A 78 -0.84 -3.98 -5.10
N LEU A 79 -0.32 -4.40 -3.95
CA LEU A 79 -0.56 -5.67 -3.29
C LEU A 79 -1.32 -5.41 -2.00
N LEU A 80 -2.33 -6.22 -1.74
CA LEU A 80 -3.14 -6.19 -0.52
C LEU A 80 -2.86 -7.45 0.29
N ASP A 81 -3.47 -7.54 1.47
CA ASP A 81 -3.39 -8.70 2.35
C ASP A 81 -1.95 -9.04 2.77
N LYS A 82 -1.14 -8.00 3.01
CA LYS A 82 0.19 -8.18 3.60
C LYS A 82 0.04 -8.86 4.98
N PRO A 83 0.74 -9.97 5.25
CA PRO A 83 0.68 -10.64 6.54
C PRO A 83 1.20 -9.73 7.65
N ASN A 84 0.59 -9.84 8.83
CA ASN A 84 1.11 -9.23 10.06
C ASN A 84 2.17 -10.13 10.68
N ASN A 85 3.32 -9.57 11.07
CA ASN A 85 4.46 -10.31 11.64
C ASN A 85 4.87 -11.56 10.82
N PRO A 86 5.11 -11.42 9.50
CA PRO A 86 5.50 -12.56 8.68
C PRO A 86 6.89 -13.05 9.06
N VAL A 87 7.06 -14.37 8.96
CA VAL A 87 8.39 -14.98 8.82
C VAL A 87 8.65 -15.11 7.32
N TYR A 88 9.62 -14.36 6.82
CA TYR A 88 10.07 -14.50 5.44
C TYR A 88 10.97 -15.72 5.34
N VAL A 89 10.56 -16.69 4.54
CA VAL A 89 11.36 -17.87 4.19
C VAL A 89 11.85 -17.64 2.77
N ASP A 90 13.11 -17.20 2.64
CA ASP A 90 13.69 -16.78 1.36
C ASP A 90 14.29 -17.94 0.54
N GLU A 91 14.56 -19.07 1.21
CA GLU A 91 15.06 -20.29 0.58
C GLU A 91 14.55 -21.51 1.34
N THR A 92 14.05 -22.52 0.61
CA THR A 92 13.77 -23.85 1.17
C THR A 92 14.85 -24.81 0.71
N PRO A 93 15.25 -25.79 1.55
CA PRO A 93 16.22 -26.80 1.12
C PRO A 93 15.75 -27.49 -0.16
N SER A 94 16.61 -27.51 -1.18
CA SER A 94 16.35 -28.25 -2.41
C SER A 94 16.39 -29.76 -2.12
N HIS A 95 15.24 -30.36 -1.82
CA HIS A 95 15.05 -31.81 -1.92
C HIS A 95 14.54 -32.18 -3.32
N ALA A 96 15.19 -31.63 -4.35
CA ALA A 96 14.95 -31.94 -5.76
C ALA A 96 16.07 -32.83 -6.30
#